data_AF-A0A349PLU2-F1
#
_entry.id   AF-A0A349PLU2-F1
#
_cell.length_a   1.000
_cell.length_b   1.000
_cell.length_c   1.000
_cell.angle_alpha   90.00
_cell.angle_beta   90.00
_cell.angle_gamma   90.00
#
_symmetry.space_group_name_H-M   'P 1'
#
loop_
_entity.id
_entity.type
_entity.pdbx_description
1 polymer ?
#
loop_
_entity_poly.entity_id
_entity_poly.type
_entity_poly.pdbx_seq_one_letter_code
_entity_poly.pdbx_strand_id
1 'polypeptide(L)'
;KTENYRGTLVYALQYFDCSKNLSFLVDLVINGNLEVSHEALQAIKTIDAEIDNNEFKECLNKLDRAIILCESEGKKELLEDLKDIFVENSSDS
;
A
#
# COMPACT_ATOMS: atom_id res chain seq x y z
N LYS A 1 -21.47 -10.36 15.19
CA LYS A 1 -21.94 -9.20 14.40
C LYS A 1 -20.93 -8.07 14.60
N THR A 2 -19.95 -7.96 13.72
CA THR A 2 -18.83 -7.01 13.80
C THR A 2 -18.78 -6.22 12.49
N GLU A 3 -19.90 -5.63 12.12
CA GLU A 3 -20.06 -4.98 10.80
C GLU A 3 -19.75 -3.47 10.80
N ASN A 4 -19.47 -2.84 11.96
CA ASN A 4 -19.40 -1.36 12.02
C ASN A 4 -18.18 -0.75 12.73
N TYR A 5 -17.09 -1.51 12.95
CA TYR A 5 -15.84 -0.92 13.47
C TYR A 5 -14.84 -0.51 12.39
N ARG A 6 -15.14 -0.78 11.10
CA ARG A 6 -14.28 -0.41 9.97
C ARG A 6 -14.11 1.11 9.86
N GLY A 7 -15.17 1.87 10.14
CA GLY A 7 -15.12 3.34 10.11
C GLY A 7 -14.37 3.96 11.29
N THR A 8 -14.29 3.32 12.46
CA THR A 8 -13.70 3.93 13.66
C THR A 8 -12.17 3.84 13.70
N LEU A 9 -11.59 2.77 13.15
CA LEU A 9 -10.13 2.68 12.97
C LEU A 9 -9.67 3.62 11.85
N VAL A 10 -10.40 3.66 10.74
CA VAL A 10 -10.22 4.62 9.63
C VAL A 10 -10.28 6.07 10.12
N TYR A 11 -11.29 6.42 10.93
CA TYR A 11 -11.43 7.77 11.49
C TYR A 11 -10.34 8.09 12.52
N ALA A 12 -9.82 7.10 13.25
CA ALA A 12 -8.69 7.27 14.16
C ALA A 12 -7.34 7.42 13.43
N LEU A 13 -7.22 6.81 12.24
CA LEU A 13 -6.04 6.90 11.37
C LEU A 13 -6.00 8.21 10.57
N GLN A 14 -7.14 8.85 10.32
CA GLN A 14 -7.21 10.20 9.74
C GLN A 14 -6.54 11.28 10.62
N TYR A 15 -6.32 10.98 11.91
CA TYR A 15 -5.59 11.81 12.87
C TYR A 15 -4.18 11.29 13.21
N PHE A 16 -3.78 10.14 12.65
CA PHE A 16 -2.44 9.61 12.76
C PHE A 16 -1.69 9.94 11.47
N ASP A 17 -0.48 10.48 11.62
CA ASP A 17 0.45 10.72 10.51
C ASP A 17 0.87 9.36 9.91
N CYS A 18 -0.01 8.76 9.11
CA CYS A 18 0.13 7.44 8.49
C CYS A 18 1.22 7.42 7.42
N SER A 19 1.73 8.61 7.06
CA SER A 19 2.97 8.84 6.29
C SER A 19 4.08 7.89 6.74
N LYS A 20 4.34 7.84 8.05
CA LYS A 20 5.45 7.06 8.62
C LYS A 20 5.36 5.55 8.42
N ASN A 21 4.17 5.03 8.11
CA ASN A 21 3.94 3.60 7.97
C ASN A 21 3.72 3.15 6.53
N LEU A 22 3.25 4.03 5.62
CA LEU A 22 3.00 3.64 4.23
C LEU A 22 4.29 3.23 3.52
N SER A 23 5.34 4.06 3.62
CA SER A 23 6.65 3.75 3.02
C SER A 23 7.22 2.43 3.57
N PHE A 24 7.03 2.16 4.86
CA PHE A 24 7.44 0.91 5.49
C PHE A 24 6.64 -0.30 4.98
N LEU A 25 5.32 -0.17 4.85
CA LEU A 25 4.47 -1.23 4.31
C LEU A 25 4.80 -1.53 2.84
N VAL A 26 5.06 -0.51 2.03
CA VAL A 26 5.53 -0.68 0.64
C VAL A 26 6.87 -1.41 0.61
N ASP A 27 7.80 -1.05 1.50
CA ASP A 27 9.08 -1.76 1.62
C ASP A 27 8.89 -3.24 2.04
N LEU A 28 7.88 -3.56 2.86
CA LEU A 28 7.52 -4.95 3.19
C LEU A 28 6.91 -5.69 2.00
N VAL A 29 6.07 -5.05 1.19
CA VAL A 29 5.55 -5.67 -0.05
C VAL A 29 6.70 -5.99 -1.01
N ILE A 30 7.64 -5.08 -1.17
CA ILE A 30 8.78 -5.22 -2.09
C ILE A 30 9.79 -6.26 -1.59
N ASN A 31 10.18 -6.21 -0.32
CA ASN A 31 11.31 -7.00 0.21
C ASN A 31 10.88 -8.25 0.97
N GLY A 32 9.62 -8.34 1.39
CA GLY A 32 9.06 -9.49 2.09
C GLY A 32 9.05 -10.76 1.24
N ASN A 33 8.94 -11.90 1.92
CA ASN A 33 8.54 -13.13 1.26
C ASN A 33 7.06 -13.03 0.83
N LEU A 34 6.56 -13.99 0.06
CA LEU A 34 5.22 -13.90 -0.54
C LEU A 34 4.09 -13.71 0.49
N GLU A 35 4.19 -14.35 1.65
CA GLU A 35 3.24 -14.21 2.76
C GLU A 35 3.28 -12.80 3.37
N VAL A 36 4.47 -12.31 3.70
CA VAL A 36 4.68 -10.95 4.24
C VAL A 36 4.22 -9.89 3.22
N SER A 37 4.49 -10.10 1.94
CA SER A 37 4.05 -9.21 0.87
C SER A 37 2.52 -9.15 0.77
N HIS A 38 1.84 -10.31 0.89
CA HIS A 38 0.38 -10.35 0.91
C HIS A 38 -0.21 -9.65 2.13
N GLU A 39 0.30 -9.92 3.33
CA GLU A 39 -0.20 -9.29 4.56
C GLU A 39 0.01 -7.77 4.54
N ALA A 40 1.17 -7.31 4.07
CA ALA A 40 1.45 -5.89 3.93
C ALA A 40 0.52 -5.22 2.89
N LEU A 41 0.25 -5.88 1.75
CA LEU A 41 -0.73 -5.40 0.77
C LEU A 41 -2.13 -5.26 1.38
N GLN A 42 -2.58 -6.25 2.16
CA GLN A 42 -3.88 -6.17 2.83
C GLN A 42 -3.93 -5.03 3.85
N ALA A 43 -2.85 -4.80 4.60
CA ALA A 43 -2.76 -3.65 5.50
C ALA A 43 -2.87 -2.32 4.75
N ILE A 44 -2.18 -2.18 3.60
CA ILE A 44 -2.28 -0.99 2.75
C ILE A 44 -3.71 -0.78 2.25
N LYS A 45 -4.39 -1.83 1.80
CA LYS A 45 -5.81 -1.79 1.36
C LYS A 45 -6.78 -1.31 2.45
N THR A 46 -6.38 -1.34 3.72
CA THR A 46 -7.19 -0.86 4.85
C THR A 46 -6.87 0.57 5.28
N ILE A 47 -5.83 1.18 4.70
CA ILE A 47 -5.51 2.59 4.95
C ILE A 47 -6.50 3.44 4.16
N ASP A 48 -7.26 4.25 4.88
CA ASP A 48 -8.19 5.25 4.33
C ASP A 48 -7.75 6.60 4.89
N ALA A 49 -6.68 7.14 4.31
CA ALA A 49 -6.05 8.39 4.70
C ALA A 49 -5.50 9.10 3.45
N GLU A 50 -5.58 10.43 3.43
CA GLU A 50 -4.91 11.24 2.40
C GLU A 50 -3.40 11.05 2.51
N ILE A 51 -2.79 10.55 1.43
CA ILE A 51 -1.35 10.32 1.33
C ILE A 51 -0.71 11.59 0.77
N ASP A 52 0.40 12.04 1.36
CA ASP A 52 1.16 13.16 0.81
C ASP A 52 1.65 12.85 -0.61
N ASN A 53 1.51 13.82 -1.51
CA ASN A 53 1.82 13.68 -2.93
C ASN A 53 3.30 13.33 -3.20
N ASN A 54 4.24 13.75 -2.34
CA ASN A 54 5.65 13.41 -2.54
C ASN A 54 5.94 11.99 -2.08
N GLU A 55 5.39 11.58 -0.94
CA GLU A 55 5.56 10.22 -0.42
C GLU A 55 4.89 9.17 -1.32
N PHE A 56 3.72 9.50 -1.87
CA PHE A 56 3.05 8.69 -2.87
C PHE A 56 3.93 8.44 -4.10
N LYS A 57 4.55 9.51 -4.64
CA LYS A 57 5.48 9.41 -5.77
C LYS A 57 6.72 8.60 -5.45
N GLU A 58 7.27 8.72 -4.25
CA GLU A 58 8.41 7.91 -3.81
C GLU A 58 8.05 6.42 -3.73
N CYS A 59 6.89 6.09 -3.17
CA CYS A 59 6.39 4.72 -3.10
C CYS A 59 6.15 4.13 -4.49
N LEU A 60 5.55 4.88 -5.42
CA LEU A 60 5.38 4.45 -6.81
C LEU A 60 6.72 4.21 -7.50
N ASN A 61 7.69 5.10 -7.34
CA ASN A 61 9.02 4.92 -7.93
C ASN A 61 9.74 3.68 -7.39
N LYS A 62 9.60 3.39 -6.08
CA LYS A 62 10.12 2.15 -5.49
C LYS A 62 9.43 0.92 -6.08
N LEU A 63 8.12 0.98 -6.22
CA LEU A 63 7.30 -0.12 -6.73
C LEU A 63 7.60 -0.42 -8.20
N ASP A 64 7.71 0.60 -9.05
CA ASP A 64 8.09 0.45 -10.46
C ASP A 64 9.44 -0.24 -10.63
N ARG A 65 10.43 0.17 -9.82
CA ARG A 65 11.75 -0.48 -9.82
C ARG A 65 11.66 -1.93 -9.36
N ALA A 66 10.86 -2.21 -8.33
CA ALA A 66 10.67 -3.56 -7.82
C ALA A 66 10.02 -4.48 -8.87
N ILE A 67 9.00 -4.00 -9.59
CA ILE A 67 8.33 -4.75 -10.67
C ILE A 67 9.31 -5.09 -11.80
N ILE A 68 10.14 -4.13 -12.22
CA ILE A 68 11.13 -4.33 -13.29
C ILE A 68 12.18 -5.38 -12.90
N LEU A 69 12.59 -5.39 -11.62
CA LEU A 69 13.63 -6.28 -11.10
C LEU A 69 13.10 -7.63 -10.59
N CYS A 70 11.77 -7.80 -10.51
CA CYS A 70 11.16 -9.00 -9.96
C CYS A 70 11.15 -10.14 -11.00
N GLU A 71 11.89 -11.21 -10.72
CA GLU A 71 11.95 -12.42 -11.57
C GLU A 71 10.81 -13.41 -11.27
N SER A 72 10.10 -13.25 -10.15
CA SER A 72 9.01 -14.13 -9.74
C SER A 72 7.66 -13.59 -10.22
N GLU A 73 7.00 -14.33 -11.12
CA GLU A 73 5.68 -13.96 -11.65
C GLU A 73 4.62 -13.76 -10.54
N GLY A 74 4.55 -14.66 -9.56
CA GLY A 74 3.56 -14.55 -8.48
C GLY A 74 3.80 -13.35 -7.55
N LYS A 75 5.06 -12.91 -7.39
CA LYS A 75 5.35 -11.68 -6.65
C LYS A 75 5.11 -10.43 -7.50
N LYS A 76 5.34 -10.54 -8.81
CA LYS A 76 5.10 -9.45 -9.76
C LYS A 76 3.61 -9.09 -9.85
N GLU A 77 2.72 -10.08 -9.93
CA GLU A 77 1.27 -9.89 -9.88
C GLU A 77 0.86 -9.11 -8.62
N LEU A 78 1.43 -9.47 -7.47
CA LEU A 78 1.18 -8.82 -6.18
C LEU A 78 1.66 -7.34 -6.16
N LEU A 79 2.78 -7.04 -6.81
CA LEU A 79 3.30 -5.68 -6.94
C LEU A 79 2.49 -4.85 -7.92
N GLU A 80 2.01 -5.45 -9.00
CA GLU A 80 1.10 -4.81 -9.98
C GLU A 80 -0.25 -4.49 -9.33
N ASP A 81 -0.81 -5.41 -8.54
CA ASP A 81 -2.02 -5.17 -7.72
C ASP A 81 -1.85 -3.95 -6.80
N LEU A 82 -0.70 -3.81 -6.14
CA LEU A 82 -0.41 -2.65 -5.30
C LEU A 82 -0.38 -1.36 -6.12
N LYS A 83 0.17 -1.41 -7.34
CA LYS A 83 0.30 -0.26 -8.21
C LYS A 83 -1.06 0.22 -8.71
N ASP A 84 -1.94 -0.70 -9.07
CA ASP A 84 -3.29 -0.38 -9.53
C ASP A 84 -4.08 0.36 -8.45
N ILE A 85 -3.99 -0.08 -7.20
CA ILE A 85 -4.61 0.60 -6.05
C ILE A 85 -4.10 2.04 -5.94
N PHE A 86 -2.81 2.26 -6.12
CA PHE A 86 -2.24 3.61 -6.06
C PHE A 86 -2.78 4.48 -7.21
N VAL A 87 -2.84 3.95 -8.43
CA VAL A 87 -3.34 4.67 -9.61
C VAL A 87 -4.82 5.02 -9.47
N GLU A 88 -5.65 4.09 -8.98
CA GLU A 88 -7.08 4.32 -8.72
C GLU A 88 -7.27 5.46 -7.72
N ASN A 89 -6.54 5.45 -6.60
CA ASN A 89 -6.60 6.51 -5.58
C ASN A 89 -6.07 7.88 -6.07
N SER A 90 -5.24 7.91 -7.11
CA SER A 90 -4.77 9.17 -7.72
C SER A 90 -5.72 9.76 -8.76
N SER A 91 -6.71 8.98 -9.22
CA SER A 91 -7.63 9.35 -10.30
C SER A 91 -8.92 10.03 -9.79
N ASP A 92 -9.16 10.00 -8.48
CA ASP A 92 -10.32 10.62 -7.82
C ASP A 92 -10.08 12.06 -7.30
N SER A 93 -9.00 12.73 -7.73
CA SER A 93 -8.68 14.13 -7.38
C SER A 93 -8.91 15.13 -8.52
#